data_AF-A0A9E5KID0-F1
#
_entry.id   AF-A0A9E5KID0-F1
#
_cell.length_a   1.000
_cell.length_b   1.000
_cell.length_c   1.000
_cell.angle_alpha   90.00
_cell.angle_beta   90.00
_cell.angle_gamma   90.00
#
_symmetry.space_group_name_H-M   'P 1'
#
loop_
_entity.id
_entity.type
_entity.pdbx_description
1 polymer ?
#
loop_
_entity_poly.entity_id
_entity_poly.type
_entity_poly.pdbx_seq_one_letter_code
_entity_poly.pdbx_strand_id
1 'polypeptide(L)'
;MKTISIQKIEFNEFQNKAICHGTLMSKNFSYKSAISLSFTGLNALLNYIGNQYNELDVYQFLESETTEGGTFYKFNFQSLNMPEIPVEYLKNNESAQLRICA
;
A
#
# COMPACT_ATOMS: atom_id res chain seq x y z
N MET A 1 -18.09 0.25 -7.78
CA MET A 1 -16.88 -0.47 -7.34
C MET A 1 -16.13 0.42 -6.35
N LYS A 2 -15.47 -0.14 -5.33
CA LYS A 2 -14.60 0.65 -4.44
C LYS A 2 -13.16 0.46 -4.88
N THR A 3 -12.43 1.53 -5.10
CA THR A 3 -11.02 1.48 -5.47
C THR A 3 -10.18 2.25 -4.45
N ILE A 4 -8.91 1.91 -4.33
CA ILE A 4 -7.95 2.66 -3.52
C ILE A 4 -6.72 2.98 -4.35
N SER A 5 -6.30 4.24 -4.33
CA SER A 5 -5.00 4.65 -4.88
C SER A 5 -4.01 4.74 -3.71
N ILE A 6 -3.04 3.82 -3.66
CA ILE A 6 -2.04 3.72 -2.60
C ILE A 6 -0.92 4.73 -2.87
N GLN A 7 -0.61 5.56 -1.89
CA GLN A 7 0.37 6.65 -2.02
C GLN A 7 1.63 6.39 -1.20
N LYS A 8 1.51 5.61 -0.12
CA LYS A 8 2.59 5.34 0.82
C LYS A 8 2.38 3.98 1.46
N ILE A 9 3.45 3.24 1.69
CA ILE A 9 3.43 1.98 2.45
C ILE A 9 4.49 2.07 3.54
N GLU A 10 4.18 1.62 4.75
CA GLU A 10 5.09 1.63 5.89
C GLU A 10 5.06 0.30 6.63
N PHE A 11 6.22 -0.18 7.06
CA PHE A 11 6.37 -1.34 7.93
C PHE A 11 7.70 -1.26 8.68
N ASN A 12 7.87 -2.06 9.72
CA ASN A 12 9.15 -2.23 10.40
C ASN A 12 9.44 -3.71 10.62
N GLU A 13 10.66 -4.03 11.02
CA GLU A 13 11.11 -5.40 11.22
C GLU A 13 10.40 -6.15 12.38
N PHE A 14 9.77 -5.44 13.30
CA PHE A 14 9.05 -6.02 14.43
C PHE A 14 7.58 -6.32 14.12
N GLN A 15 7.03 -5.74 13.05
CA GLN A 15 5.65 -5.89 12.64
C GLN A 15 5.54 -6.91 11.51
N ASN A 16 4.67 -7.91 11.65
CA ASN A 16 4.37 -8.86 10.58
C ASN A 16 3.36 -8.32 9.55
N LYS A 17 3.23 -6.98 9.46
CA LYS A 17 2.24 -6.29 8.63
C LYS A 17 2.78 -4.97 8.12
N ALA A 18 2.34 -4.61 6.92
CA ALA A 18 2.52 -3.29 6.35
C ALA A 18 1.22 -2.49 6.40
N ILE A 19 1.36 -1.19 6.60
CA ILE A 19 0.27 -0.22 6.54
C ILE A 19 0.39 0.54 5.23
N CYS A 20 -0.60 0.38 4.37
CA CYS A 20 -0.68 1.07 3.09
C CYS A 20 -1.66 2.23 3.20
N HIS A 21 -1.17 3.45 3.03
CA HIS A 21 -1.95 4.67 3.07
C HIS A 21 -2.32 5.11 1.65
N GLY A 22 -3.55 5.55 1.47
CA GLY A 22 -4.04 5.98 0.18
C GLY A 22 -5.38 6.70 0.23
N THR A 23 -5.95 6.94 -0.95
CA THR A 23 -7.28 7.52 -1.09
C THR A 23 -8.25 6.44 -1.55
N LEU A 24 -9.24 6.14 -0.71
CA LEU A 24 -10.36 5.26 -1.08
C LEU A 24 -11.38 6.08 -1.86
N MET A 25 -11.70 5.61 -3.07
CA MET A 25 -12.77 6.10 -3.92
C MET A 25 -13.99 5.18 -3.80
N SER A 26 -15.14 5.74 -3.46
CA SER A 26 -16.40 5.01 -3.36
C SER A 26 -17.58 5.89 -3.80
N LYS A 27 -18.14 5.58 -4.97
CA LYS A 27 -19.19 6.40 -5.61
C LYS A 27 -18.67 7.84 -5.79
N ASN A 28 -19.32 8.82 -5.17
CA ASN A 28 -18.98 10.25 -5.28
C ASN A 28 -18.14 10.75 -4.10
N PHE A 29 -17.58 9.84 -3.30
CA PHE A 29 -16.79 10.18 -2.12
C PHE A 29 -15.35 9.69 -2.25
N SER A 30 -14.42 10.52 -1.76
CA SER A 30 -13.03 10.20 -1.58
C SER A 30 -12.64 10.38 -0.11
N TYR A 31 -11.94 9.40 0.45
CA TYR A 31 -11.51 9.43 1.85
C TYR A 31 -10.05 9.00 1.96
N LYS A 32 -9.25 9.74 2.74
CA LYS A 32 -7.95 9.23 3.19
C LYS A 32 -8.18 7.96 4.01
N SER A 33 -7.49 6.91 3.64
CA SER A 33 -7.69 5.58 4.21
C SER A 33 -6.35 4.89 4.39
N ALA A 34 -6.32 3.95 5.33
CA ALA A 34 -5.22 3.03 5.51
C ALA A 34 -5.75 1.59 5.46
N ILE A 35 -4.94 0.70 4.90
CA ILE A 35 -5.20 -0.73 4.87
C ILE A 35 -3.98 -1.46 5.45
N SER A 36 -4.24 -2.41 6.34
CA SER A 36 -3.19 -3.28 6.87
C SER A 36 -3.16 -4.59 6.10
N LEU A 37 -1.98 -4.94 5.60
CA LEU A 37 -1.69 -6.16 4.84
C LEU A 37 -0.57 -6.94 5.54
N SER A 38 -0.54 -8.26 5.42
CA SER A 38 0.68 -9.02 5.71
C SER A 38 1.73 -8.78 4.62
N PHE A 39 2.94 -9.31 4.82
CA PHE A 39 3.95 -9.27 3.77
C PHE A 39 3.60 -10.08 2.52
N THR A 40 2.74 -11.09 2.63
CA THR A 40 2.23 -11.81 1.46
C THR A 40 1.28 -10.92 0.65
N GLY A 41 0.34 -10.25 1.33
CA GLY A 41 -0.57 -9.28 0.71
C GLY A 41 0.16 -8.07 0.14
N LEU A 42 1.20 -7.58 0.84
CA LEU A 42 2.09 -6.53 0.35
C LEU A 42 2.78 -6.95 -0.94
N ASN A 43 3.37 -8.15 -1.00
CA ASN A 43 4.05 -8.61 -2.21
C ASN A 43 3.09 -8.72 -3.40
N ALA A 44 1.86 -9.21 -3.18
CA ALA A 44 0.82 -9.24 -4.21
C ALA A 44 0.41 -7.84 -4.69
N LEU A 45 0.37 -6.85 -3.79
CA LEU A 45 0.14 -5.45 -4.11
C LEU A 45 1.30 -4.84 -4.91
N LEU A 46 2.53 -5.05 -4.48
CA LEU A 46 3.73 -4.55 -5.15
C LEU A 46 3.85 -5.11 -6.58
N ASN A 47 3.59 -6.41 -6.77
CA ASN A 47 3.54 -7.03 -8.09
C ASN A 47 2.43 -6.44 -8.96
N TYR A 48 1.24 -6.19 -8.39
CA TYR A 48 0.17 -5.52 -9.13
C TYR A 48 0.62 -4.14 -9.61
N ILE A 49 1.22 -3.33 -8.73
CA ILE A 49 1.72 -1.99 -9.07
C ILE A 49 2.79 -2.10 -10.17
N GLY A 50 3.80 -2.95 -10.02
CA GLY A 50 4.86 -3.13 -11.01
C GLY A 50 4.32 -3.51 -12.40
N ASN A 51 3.33 -4.40 -12.44
CA ASN A 51 2.68 -4.82 -13.69
C ASN A 51 1.87 -3.70 -14.37
N GLN A 52 1.29 -2.77 -13.60
CA GLN A 52 0.58 -1.61 -14.18
C GLN A 52 1.52 -0.60 -14.86
N TYR A 53 2.82 -0.66 -14.57
CA TYR A 53 3.83 0.26 -15.11
C TYR A 53 4.87 -0.43 -16.00
N ASN A 54 4.46 -1.47 -16.75
CA ASN A 54 5.35 -2.23 -17.65
C ASN A 54 6.59 -2.78 -16.94
N GLU A 55 6.39 -3.52 -15.85
CA GLU A 55 7.47 -4.15 -15.07
C GLU A 55 8.40 -3.15 -14.38
N LEU A 56 7.82 -2.04 -13.90
CA LEU A 56 8.53 -1.08 -13.07
C LEU A 56 9.10 -1.79 -11.83
N ASP A 57 10.40 -1.62 -11.59
CA ASP A 57 11.01 -2.05 -10.34
C ASP A 57 10.50 -1.17 -9.19
N VAL A 58 9.47 -1.64 -8.50
CA VAL A 58 8.83 -0.94 -7.38
C VAL A 58 9.76 -0.76 -6.19
N TYR A 59 10.83 -1.55 -6.08
CA TYR A 59 11.79 -1.46 -4.98
C TYR A 59 12.69 -0.22 -5.09
N GLN A 60 12.74 0.45 -6.25
CA GLN A 60 13.44 1.74 -6.37
C GLN A 60 12.81 2.85 -5.50
N PHE A 61 11.54 2.68 -5.08
CA PHE A 61 10.83 3.62 -4.20
C PHE A 61 10.93 3.25 -2.72
N LEU A 62 11.69 2.19 -2.38
CA LEU A 62 11.90 1.74 -1.01
C LEU A 62 12.96 2.60 -0.33
N GLU A 63 12.53 3.30 0.71
CA GLU A 63 13.36 4.03 1.65
C GLU A 63 13.44 3.21 2.96
N SER A 64 14.59 3.24 3.63
CA SER A 64 14.76 2.63 4.95
C SER A 64 15.48 3.57 5.91
N GLU A 65 15.06 3.58 7.16
CA GLU A 65 15.69 4.32 8.24
C GLU A 65 15.94 3.37 9.42
N THR A 66 17.17 3.31 9.89
CA THR A 66 17.56 2.50 11.05
C THR A 66 17.77 3.41 12.26
N THR A 67 17.06 3.10 13.34
CA THR A 67 17.14 3.83 14.62
C THR A 67 17.50 2.85 15.74
N GLU A 68 17.73 3.35 16.96
CA GLU A 68 17.87 2.49 18.16
C GLU A 68 16.63 1.62 18.39
N GLY A 69 15.47 2.05 17.90
CA GLY A 69 14.20 1.34 17.97
C GLY A 69 13.92 0.43 16.78
N GLY A 70 14.94 0.10 15.96
CA GLY A 70 14.89 -0.82 14.82
C GLY A 70 14.85 -0.15 13.45
N THR A 71 14.71 -1.00 12.41
CA THR A 71 14.62 -0.59 11.01
C THR A 71 13.18 -0.41 10.54
N PHE A 72 12.92 0.78 10.00
CA PHE A 72 11.65 1.19 9.41
C PHE A 72 11.81 1.28 7.89
N TYR A 73 10.81 0.77 7.19
CA TYR A 73 10.77 0.72 5.74
C TYR A 73 9.56 1.50 5.23
N LYS A 74 9.75 2.24 4.15
CA LYS A 74 8.72 3.05 3.53
C LYS A 74 8.80 2.99 2.01
N PHE A 75 7.68 2.71 1.35
CA PHE A 75 7.54 3.03 -0.07
C PHE A 75 6.85 4.38 -0.21
N ASN A 76 7.42 5.27 -1.01
CA ASN A 76 6.81 6.57 -1.32
C ASN A 76 6.46 6.67 -2.81
N PHE A 77 5.17 6.65 -3.14
CA PHE A 77 4.68 6.70 -4.51
C PHE A 77 4.09 8.06 -4.88
N GLN A 78 4.31 9.12 -4.08
CA GLN A 78 3.73 10.44 -4.33
C GLN A 78 4.12 11.06 -5.68
N SER A 79 5.25 10.66 -6.25
CA SER A 79 5.72 11.08 -7.58
C SER A 79 5.10 10.29 -8.73
N LEU A 80 4.38 9.19 -8.45
CA LEU A 80 3.74 8.35 -9.45
C LEU A 80 2.24 8.62 -9.53
N ASN A 81 1.68 8.56 -10.74
CA ASN A 81 0.24 8.57 -10.95
C ASN A 81 -0.35 7.18 -10.63
N MET A 82 -0.48 6.87 -9.34
CA MET A 82 -0.77 5.53 -8.82
C MET A 82 -2.07 4.92 -9.33
N PRO A 83 -2.07 3.64 -9.77
CA PRO A 83 -3.26 3.00 -10.30
C PRO A 83 -4.34 2.87 -9.22
N GLU A 84 -5.59 2.92 -9.66
CA GLU A 84 -6.72 2.57 -8.82
C GLU A 84 -6.80 1.05 -8.65
N ILE A 85 -6.60 0.58 -7.42
CA ILE A 85 -6.65 -0.84 -7.07
C ILE A 85 -8.05 -1.18 -6.57
N PRO A 86 -8.77 -2.14 -7.17
CA PRO A 86 -10.04 -2.61 -6.64
C PRO A 86 -9.90 -3.14 -5.21
N VAL A 87 -10.76 -2.70 -4.29
CA VAL A 87 -10.70 -3.17 -2.88
C VAL A 87 -10.95 -4.68 -2.81
N GLU A 88 -11.72 -5.24 -3.74
CA GLU A 88 -11.95 -6.68 -3.86
C GLU A 88 -10.65 -7.44 -4.17
N TYR A 89 -9.72 -6.87 -4.95
CA TYR A 89 -8.40 -7.48 -5.18
C TYR A 89 -7.63 -7.66 -3.88
N LEU A 90 -7.64 -6.63 -3.02
CA LEU A 90 -6.97 -6.68 -1.72
C LEU A 90 -7.63 -7.69 -0.77
N LYS A 91 -8.96 -7.82 -0.83
CA LYS A 91 -9.73 -8.79 -0.04
C LYS A 91 -9.56 -10.24 -0.47
N ASN A 92 -9.37 -10.47 -1.76
CA ASN A 92 -9.17 -11.80 -2.31
C ASN A 92 -7.75 -12.33 -2.02
N ASN A 93 -6.79 -11.42 -1.92
CA ASN A 93 -5.43 -11.77 -1.52
C ASN A 93 -5.31 -11.94 0.00
N GLU A 94 -6.07 -11.18 0.81
CA GLU A 94 -6.12 -11.33 2.28
C GLU A 94 -7.39 -10.74 2.94
N SER A 95 -7.63 -11.08 4.20
CA SER A 95 -8.60 -10.38 5.09
C SER A 95 -8.17 -8.95 5.44
N ALA A 96 -7.97 -8.12 4.43
CA ALA A 96 -7.48 -6.77 4.55
C ALA A 96 -8.52 -5.86 5.24
N GLN A 97 -8.14 -5.26 6.38
CA GLN A 97 -9.00 -4.34 7.12
C GLN A 97 -8.77 -2.91 6.64
N LEU A 98 -9.78 -2.33 5.99
CA LEU A 98 -9.76 -0.94 5.57
C LEU A 98 -10.24 -0.03 6.70
N ARG A 99 -9.47 1.03 7.00
CA ARG A 99 -9.79 2.03 8.02
C ARG A 99 -9.76 3.42 7.40
N ILE A 100 -10.73 4.27 7.77
CA ILE A 100 -10.71 5.69 7.41
C ILE A 100 -9.70 6.39 8.33
N CYS A 101 -8.84 7.21 7.75
CA CYS A 101 -7.91 8.05 8.51
C CYS A 101 -8.57 9.40 8.76
N ALA A 102 -8.56 9.86 10.02
CA ALA A 102 -8.94 11.22 10.39
C ALA A 102 -7.78 12.20 10.18
#